data_AF-A0A1Q7APU9-F1
#
_entry.id   AF-A0A1Q7APU9-F1
#
_cell.length_a   1.000
_cell.length_b   1.000
_cell.length_c   1.000
_cell.angle_alpha   90.00
_cell.angle_beta   90.00
_cell.angle_gamma   90.00
#
_symmetry.space_group_name_H-M   'P 1'
#
loop_
_entity.id
_entity.type
_entity.pdbx_description
1 polymer ?
#
loop_
_entity_poly.entity_id
_entity_poly.type
_entity_poly.pdbx_seq_one_letter_code
_entity_poly.pdbx_strand_id
1 'polypeptide(L)'
;MSLSLSYNNIMFGQQDVRPMLPLPMVYENVPDIPTNWEYKVLTVDTREMDLPDVVALNELGDQGWLLTSVLDQRTSHGSTFVHYYFVRQKKA
;
A
#
# COMPACT_ATOMS: atom_id res chain seq x y z
N MET A 1 -32.47 16.09 -51.34
CA MET A 1 -31.18 15.63 -51.90
C MET A 1 -30.96 14.20 -51.42
N SER A 2 -30.93 13.25 -52.35
CA SER A 2 -30.85 11.81 -52.10
C SER A 2 -29.40 11.34 -52.13
N LEU A 3 -28.91 10.71 -51.06
CA LEU A 3 -27.65 9.96 -51.07
C LEU A 3 -27.99 8.47 -51.11
N SER A 4 -27.86 7.88 -52.31
CA SER A 4 -27.96 6.44 -52.52
C SER A 4 -26.65 5.77 -52.07
N LEU A 5 -26.67 4.99 -50.99
CA LEU A 5 -25.60 4.02 -50.73
C LEU A 5 -25.92 2.74 -51.51
N SER A 6 -25.26 2.58 -52.64
CA SER A 6 -25.27 1.32 -53.41
C SER A 6 -24.52 0.26 -52.61
N TYR A 7 -25.28 -0.65 -52.00
CA TYR A 7 -24.76 -1.88 -51.40
C TYR A 7 -24.72 -2.96 -52.49
N ASN A 8 -23.51 -3.38 -52.89
CA ASN A 8 -23.12 -4.78 -53.11
C ASN A 8 -21.86 -4.88 -53.97
N ASN A 9 -20.78 -5.37 -53.37
CA ASN A 9 -19.88 -6.30 -54.03
C ASN A 9 -19.42 -7.30 -52.97
N ILE A 10 -20.04 -8.47 -52.96
CA ILE A 10 -19.61 -9.58 -52.09
C ILE A 10 -18.36 -10.17 -52.75
N MET A 11 -17.19 -9.72 -52.32
CA MET A 11 -15.91 -10.35 -52.64
C MET A 11 -15.67 -11.46 -51.62
N PHE A 12 -15.97 -12.71 -52.00
CA PHE A 12 -15.54 -13.89 -51.26
C PHE A 12 -14.01 -14.03 -51.37
N GLY A 13 -13.30 -13.90 -50.25
CA GLY A 13 -11.85 -14.17 -50.21
C GLY A 13 -11.03 -13.32 -49.22
N GLN A 14 -11.60 -12.34 -48.54
CA GLN A 14 -10.86 -11.62 -47.49
C GLN A 14 -10.87 -12.44 -46.21
N GLN A 15 -9.69 -12.91 -45.81
CA GLN A 15 -9.44 -13.50 -44.50
C GLN A 15 -9.97 -12.52 -43.45
N ASP A 16 -10.82 -12.98 -42.52
CA ASP A 16 -11.41 -12.20 -41.42
C ASP A 16 -10.31 -11.71 -40.46
N VAL A 17 -9.46 -10.80 -40.91
CA VAL A 17 -8.50 -10.09 -40.06
C VAL A 17 -9.30 -9.01 -39.37
N ARG A 18 -9.86 -9.35 -38.20
CA ARG A 18 -10.52 -8.37 -37.35
C ARG A 18 -9.53 -7.22 -37.13
N PRO A 19 -9.86 -5.98 -37.50
CA PRO A 19 -8.98 -4.85 -37.21
C PRO A 19 -8.84 -4.75 -35.69
N MET A 20 -7.63 -4.96 -35.19
CA MET A 20 -7.31 -4.75 -33.78
C MET A 20 -7.31 -3.24 -33.56
N LEU A 21 -8.41 -2.71 -33.03
CA LEU A 21 -8.49 -1.31 -32.63
C LEU A 21 -7.51 -1.11 -31.46
N PRO A 22 -6.56 -0.17 -31.54
CA PRO A 22 -5.68 0.13 -30.42
C PRO A 22 -6.54 0.69 -29.27
N LEU A 23 -6.67 -0.09 -28.20
CA LEU A 23 -7.31 0.36 -26.97
C LEU A 23 -6.32 1.30 -26.24
N PRO A 24 -6.71 2.54 -25.92
CA PRO A 24 -5.84 3.43 -25.17
C PRO A 24 -5.63 2.85 -23.76
N MET A 25 -4.36 2.62 -23.41
CA MET A 25 -3.97 2.23 -22.06
C MET A 25 -3.78 3.49 -21.23
N VAL A 26 -4.53 3.61 -20.13
CA VAL A 26 -4.41 4.71 -19.18
C VAL A 26 -3.47 4.28 -18.07
N TYR A 27 -2.36 5.00 -17.90
CA TYR A 27 -1.44 4.80 -16.79
C TYR A 27 -1.82 5.73 -15.63
N GLU A 28 -1.74 5.21 -14.40
CA GLU A 28 -1.90 6.02 -13.21
C GLU A 28 -0.67 6.93 -13.02
N ASN A 29 -0.91 8.20 -12.73
CA ASN A 29 0.15 9.13 -12.39
C ASN A 29 0.44 9.01 -10.88
N VAL A 30 1.40 8.16 -10.53
CA VAL A 30 1.85 8.00 -9.15
C VAL A 30 2.94 9.03 -8.87
N PRO A 31 2.91 9.78 -7.75
CA PRO A 31 3.96 10.73 -7.44
C PRO A 31 5.35 10.07 -7.42
N ASP A 32 6.31 10.64 -8.14
CA ASP A 32 7.69 10.14 -8.22
C ASP A 32 8.47 10.25 -6.89
N ILE A 33 7.90 10.92 -5.88
CA ILE A 33 8.57 11.14 -4.60
C ILE A 33 8.37 9.90 -3.73
N PRO A 34 9.44 9.16 -3.38
CA PRO A 34 9.32 8.00 -2.52
C PRO A 34 8.78 8.43 -1.16
N THR A 35 7.83 7.65 -0.64
CA THR A 35 7.28 7.90 0.68
C THR A 35 8.36 7.66 1.73
N ASN A 36 8.70 8.72 2.48
CA ASN A 36 9.66 8.65 3.58
C ASN A 36 8.97 8.10 4.84
N TRP A 37 9.51 7.02 5.39
CA TRP A 37 9.01 6.39 6.61
C TRP A 37 9.98 6.63 7.77
N GLU A 38 9.45 6.99 8.92
CA GLU A 38 10.15 7.06 10.18
C GLU A 38 9.82 5.84 11.02
N TYR A 39 10.83 5.30 11.71
CA TYR A 39 10.71 4.11 12.53
C TYR A 39 11.03 4.46 13.98
N LYS A 40 10.21 3.97 14.91
CA LYS A 40 10.43 4.13 16.35
C LYS A 40 10.25 2.78 17.02
N VAL A 41 11.16 2.45 17.94
CA VAL A 41 11.11 1.23 18.74
C VAL A 41 11.03 1.63 20.20
N LEU A 42 10.03 1.12 20.90
CA LEU A 42 9.90 1.25 22.34
C LEU A 42 10.22 -0.10 22.97
N THR A 43 11.32 -0.14 23.72
CA THR A 43 11.80 -1.33 24.42
C THR A 43 11.45 -1.20 25.89
N VAL A 44 10.76 -2.21 26.43
CA VAL A 44 10.36 -2.24 27.84
C VAL A 44 11.00 -3.47 28.48
N ASP A 45 11.73 -3.26 29.57
CA ASP A 45 12.16 -4.33 30.45
C ASP A 45 11.08 -4.58 31.50
N THR A 46 10.45 -5.76 31.43
CA THR A 46 9.39 -6.19 32.35
C THR A 46 9.86 -6.43 33.79
N ARG A 47 11.17 -6.33 34.06
CA ARG A 47 11.71 -6.33 35.44
C ARG A 47 11.70 -4.96 36.10
N GLU A 48 11.87 -3.92 35.31
CA GLU A 48 12.03 -2.54 35.80
C GLU A 48 10.76 -1.72 35.65
N MET A 49 9.97 -2.01 34.60
CA MET A 49 8.77 -1.25 34.26
C MET A 49 7.63 -2.19 33.87
N ASP A 50 6.42 -1.80 34.24
CA ASP A 50 5.21 -2.43 33.75
C ASP A 50 5.05 -2.22 32.24
N LEU A 51 4.29 -3.11 31.61
CA LEU A 51 3.94 -2.97 30.21
C LEU A 51 3.20 -1.64 29.97
N PRO A 52 3.46 -0.97 28.84
CA PRO A 52 2.86 0.33 28.56
C PRO A 52 1.35 0.18 28.45
N ASP A 53 0.63 1.00 29.23
CA ASP A 53 -0.82 1.03 29.22
C ASP A 53 -1.35 1.60 27.88
N VAL A 54 -2.61 1.32 27.59
CA VAL A 54 -3.32 1.77 26.38
C VAL A 54 -3.24 3.29 26.24
N VAL A 55 -3.24 4.03 27.35
CA VAL A 55 -3.08 5.49 27.36
C VAL A 55 -1.75 5.91 26.73
N ALA A 56 -0.63 5.31 27.16
CA ALA A 56 0.70 5.65 26.63
C ALA A 56 0.86 5.26 25.15
N LEU A 57 0.24 4.16 24.72
CA LEU A 57 0.23 3.76 23.32
C LEU A 57 -0.62 4.72 22.47
N ASN A 58 -1.73 5.21 23.00
CA ASN A 58 -2.59 6.18 22.32
C ASN A 58 -1.92 7.54 22.18
N GLU A 59 -1.14 8.00 23.17
CA GLU A 59 -0.35 9.22 23.05
C GLU A 59 0.64 9.16 21.87
N LEU A 60 1.21 7.98 21.59
CA LEU A 60 2.04 7.77 20.39
C LEU A 60 1.18 7.81 19.12
N GLY A 61 -0.01 7.22 19.16
CA GLY A 61 -1.01 7.32 18.09
C GLY A 61 -1.37 8.77 17.75
N ASP A 62 -1.62 9.60 18.75
CA ASP A 62 -1.94 11.03 18.61
C ASP A 62 -0.78 11.82 17.98
N GLN A 63 0.47 11.39 18.22
CA GLN A 63 1.67 11.93 17.56
C GLN A 63 1.88 11.42 16.12
N GLY A 64 0.95 10.59 15.62
CA GLY A 64 0.97 10.01 14.28
C GLY A 64 1.80 8.74 14.15
N TRP A 65 2.20 8.10 15.26
CA TRP A 65 2.89 6.82 15.23
C TRP A 65 1.89 5.67 15.15
N LEU A 66 2.04 4.84 14.12
CA LEU A 66 1.22 3.64 13.93
C LEU A 66 1.96 2.43 14.49
N LEU A 67 1.34 1.73 15.45
CA LEU A 67 1.85 0.47 15.97
C LEU A 67 1.72 -0.63 14.90
N THR A 68 2.82 -1.24 14.50
CA THR A 68 2.83 -2.27 13.45
C THR A 68 3.03 -3.68 14.00
N SER A 69 3.82 -3.82 15.06
CA SER A 69 4.15 -5.12 15.63
C SER A 69 4.57 -5.00 17.09
N VAL A 70 4.33 -6.07 17.84
CA VAL A 70 4.80 -6.25 19.21
C VAL A 70 5.58 -7.56 19.26
N LEU A 71 6.83 -7.48 19.69
CA LEU A 71 7.69 -8.64 19.89
C LEU A 71 7.88 -8.86 21.40
N ASP A 72 7.23 -9.89 21.93
CA ASP A 72 7.47 -10.37 23.29
C ASP A 72 8.57 -11.43 23.30
N GLN A 73 9.77 -11.03 23.67
CA GLN A 73 10.92 -11.94 23.71
C GLN A 73 10.95 -12.85 24.94
N ARG A 74 10.07 -12.61 25.92
CA ARG A 74 9.91 -13.48 27.10
C ARG A 74 9.49 -14.88 26.71
N THR A 75 8.67 -14.98 25.67
CA THR A 75 8.16 -16.25 25.16
C THR A 75 9.21 -17.07 24.40
N SER A 76 10.20 -16.41 23.79
CA SER A 76 11.09 -17.07 22.83
C SER A 76 12.53 -17.29 23.32
N HIS A 77 13.03 -16.49 24.27
CA HIS A 77 14.46 -16.54 24.64
C HIS A 77 14.76 -16.32 26.13
N GLY A 78 13.75 -16.32 27.00
CA GLY A 78 13.96 -16.04 28.43
C GLY A 78 14.48 -14.63 28.71
N SER A 79 14.44 -13.73 27.73
CA SER A 79 14.70 -12.31 27.92
C SER A 79 13.49 -11.66 28.60
N THR A 80 13.66 -10.50 29.23
CA THR A 80 12.56 -9.77 29.88
C THR A 80 12.06 -8.59 29.06
N PHE A 81 12.48 -8.51 27.79
CA PHE A 81 12.18 -7.39 26.93
C PHE A 81 10.92 -7.61 26.10
N VAL A 82 10.13 -6.55 25.99
CA VAL A 82 9.06 -6.42 25.01
C VAL A 82 9.35 -5.23 24.13
N HIS A 83 9.31 -5.43 22.82
CA HIS A 83 9.56 -4.38 21.83
C HIS A 83 8.27 -4.03 21.08
N TYR A 84 7.96 -2.75 21.05
CA TYR A 84 6.85 -2.18 20.28
C TYR A 84 7.42 -1.43 19.09
N TYR A 85 7.02 -1.85 17.88
CA TYR A 85 7.49 -1.26 16.63
C TYR A 85 6.44 -0.30 16.09
N PHE A 86 6.86 0.92 15.82
CA PHE A 86 6.03 1.97 15.28
C PHE A 86 6.59 2.51 13.96
N VAL A 87 5.68 2.89 13.07
CA VAL A 87 6.01 3.57 11.81
C VAL A 87 5.21 4.86 11.70
N ARG A 88 5.79 5.86 11.05
CA ARG A 88 5.10 7.10 10.70
C ARG A 88 5.51 7.53 9.31
N GLN A 89 4.55 7.96 8.50
CA GLN A 89 4.85 8.61 7.24
C GLN A 89 5.33 10.03 7.52
N LYS A 90 6.55 10.36 7.06
CA LYS A 90 7.06 11.72 7.12
C LYS A 90 6.34 12.54 6.06
N LYS A 91 5.48 13.47 6.49
CA LYS A 91 4.89 14.45 5.59
C LYS A 91 6.02 15.34 5.06
N ALA A 92 6.04 15.52 3.73
CA ALA A 92 6.98 16.39 3.02
C ALA A 92 6.79 17.86 3.44
#